data_AF-A0A6N8HML8-F1
#
_entry.id   AF-A0A6N8HML8-F1
#
_cell.length_a   1.000
_cell.length_b   1.000
_cell.length_c   1.000
_cell.angle_alpha   90.00
_cell.angle_beta   90.00
_cell.angle_gamma   90.00
#
_symmetry.space_group_name_H-M   'P 1'
#
loop_
_entity.id
_entity.type
_entity.pdbx_description
1 polymer ?
#
loop_
_entity_poly.entity_id
_entity_poly.type
_entity_poly.pdbx_seq_one_letter_code
_entity_poly.pdbx_strand_id
1 'polypeptide(L)'
;MEKISVGAFINKILAGVALGIVVGLVPNAILGELFKFLSQYHDIFATLNSVVVGIQFTVPVIVGVLIAMQFKLNPLQTVVVGTAAFVGSGAASFQENVWILTGIGDLINTMITAAIAVLMILFIKDRFKSLTIILLPITAGGIAGFIGIILLPYVQLITTGLGHMINSFTNLQPLLMTILIAIAFSIIIVSPISTVAIAMAIGISGIAAGAANIGIAAAACMLVIGTVRVNNSGVPIAVFLGAMKMMMPNLLKNPIIAVPIGLTAIVTAVAASLFGIQGTPESAGFGYSGLVGPINAFKFMDGSVLLNLGILLLVYFIIPFIAAYLIHNLCTKVLKLYDPSVFKFIAEEESGDKND
;
A
#
# COMPACT_ATOMS: atom_id res chain seq x y z
N MET A 1 -30.96 -3.50 -16.16
CA MET A 1 -29.68 -3.13 -15.54
C MET A 1 -29.74 -1.64 -15.25
N GLU A 2 -29.69 -1.22 -13.98
CA GLU A 2 -29.33 0.17 -13.69
C GLU A 2 -28.01 0.46 -14.40
N LYS A 3 -27.96 1.53 -15.20
CA LYS A 3 -26.72 1.94 -15.87
C LYS A 3 -25.78 2.49 -14.79
N ILE A 4 -24.95 1.63 -14.21
CA ILE A 4 -23.85 2.06 -13.35
C ILE A 4 -22.89 2.86 -14.25
N SER A 5 -22.67 4.13 -13.92
CA SER A 5 -21.69 4.96 -14.64
C SER A 5 -20.28 4.43 -14.39
N VAL A 6 -19.36 4.66 -15.32
CA VAL A 6 -17.95 4.23 -15.17
C VAL A 6 -17.33 4.77 -13.88
N GLY A 7 -17.61 6.02 -13.53
CA GLY A 7 -17.14 6.63 -12.28
C GLY A 7 -17.69 5.94 -11.03
N ALA A 8 -18.99 5.63 -11.01
CA ALA A 8 -19.59 4.90 -9.90
C ALA A 8 -19.03 3.48 -9.77
N PHE A 9 -18.75 2.82 -10.90
CA PHE A 9 -18.13 1.50 -10.92
C PHE A 9 -16.72 1.51 -10.32
N ILE A 10 -15.88 2.48 -10.72
CA ILE A 10 -14.53 2.64 -10.18
C ILE A 10 -14.57 2.97 -8.69
N ASN A 11 -15.47 3.87 -8.27
CA ASN A 11 -15.60 4.24 -6.86
C ASN A 11 -15.93 3.04 -5.97
N LYS A 12 -16.84 2.16 -6.42
CA LYS A 12 -17.18 0.92 -5.70
C LYS A 12 -15.99 -0.03 -5.58
N ILE A 13 -15.19 -0.18 -6.65
CA ILE A 13 -13.94 -0.95 -6.60
C ILE A 13 -13.00 -0.35 -5.55
N LEU A 14 -12.75 0.96 -5.63
CA LEU A 14 -11.84 1.65 -4.73
C LEU A 14 -12.29 1.57 -3.27
N ALA A 15 -13.59 1.66 -2.99
CA ALA A 15 -14.15 1.49 -1.65
C ALA A 15 -13.96 0.06 -1.10
N GLY A 16 -14.22 -0.97 -1.91
CA GLY A 16 -13.96 -2.36 -1.54
C GLY A 16 -12.48 -2.63 -1.26
N VAL A 17 -11.59 -2.06 -2.07
CA VAL A 17 -10.14 -2.17 -1.88
C VAL A 17 -9.69 -1.45 -0.61
N ALA A 18 -10.24 -0.27 -0.32
CA ALA A 18 -9.96 0.48 0.90
C ALA A 18 -10.14 -0.41 2.13
N LEU A 19 -11.32 -0.99 2.27
CA LEU A 19 -11.67 -1.90 3.37
C LEU A 19 -10.80 -3.15 3.36
N GLY A 20 -10.52 -3.74 2.18
CA GLY A 20 -9.71 -4.95 2.09
C GLY A 20 -8.27 -4.74 2.54
N ILE A 21 -7.71 -3.57 2.26
CA ILE A 21 -6.38 -3.19 2.76
C ILE A 21 -6.40 -3.05 4.29
N VAL A 22 -7.46 -2.46 4.88
CA VAL A 22 -7.58 -2.36 6.34
C VAL A 22 -7.55 -3.75 6.96
N VAL A 23 -8.42 -4.64 6.49
CA VAL A 23 -8.56 -5.98 7.07
C VAL A 23 -7.31 -6.83 6.87
N GLY A 24 -6.72 -6.79 5.68
CA GLY A 24 -5.62 -7.68 5.32
C GLY A 24 -4.22 -7.18 5.69
N LEU A 25 -3.98 -5.86 5.74
CA LEU A 25 -2.61 -5.31 5.96
C LEU A 25 -2.39 -4.72 7.34
N VAL A 26 -3.41 -4.15 7.99
CA VAL A 26 -3.24 -3.45 9.28
C VAL A 26 -2.71 -4.36 10.39
N PRO A 27 -3.18 -5.62 10.56
CA PRO A 27 -2.65 -6.48 11.62
C PRO A 27 -1.13 -6.67 11.53
N ASN A 28 -0.61 -6.93 10.33
CA ASN A 28 0.82 -7.09 10.10
C ASN A 28 1.58 -5.77 10.20
N ALA A 29 1.00 -4.66 9.72
CA ALA A 29 1.63 -3.34 9.83
C ALA A 29 1.88 -2.95 11.30
N ILE A 30 0.90 -3.21 12.17
CA ILE A 30 0.98 -2.85 13.60
C ILE A 30 1.85 -3.84 14.39
N LEU A 31 1.62 -5.14 14.22
CA LEU A 31 2.16 -6.17 15.12
C LEU A 31 3.31 -6.97 14.51
N GLY A 32 3.47 -6.99 13.19
CA GLY A 32 4.41 -7.86 12.48
C GLY A 32 5.83 -7.69 12.96
N GLU A 33 6.35 -6.46 12.91
CA GLU A 33 7.74 -6.19 13.31
C GLU A 33 7.95 -6.33 14.83
N LEU A 34 6.94 -5.99 15.64
CA LEU A 34 6.98 -6.21 17.08
C LEU A 34 7.11 -7.72 17.39
N PHE A 35 6.29 -8.56 16.77
CA PHE A 35 6.36 -10.01 16.94
C PHE A 35 7.66 -10.60 16.43
N LYS A 36 8.17 -10.10 15.29
CA LYS A 36 9.48 -10.51 14.76
C LYS A 36 10.62 -10.12 15.70
N PHE A 37 10.56 -8.95 16.32
CA PHE A 37 11.54 -8.56 17.33
C PHE A 37 11.44 -9.45 18.58
N LEU A 38 10.22 -9.73 19.05
CA LEU A 38 10.00 -10.51 20.27
C LEU A 38 10.26 -12.01 20.09
N SER A 39 10.26 -12.52 18.86
CA SER A 39 10.52 -13.94 18.58
C SER A 39 11.94 -14.38 18.94
N GLN A 40 12.89 -13.45 19.09
CA GLN A 40 14.22 -13.77 19.62
C GLN A 40 14.20 -14.21 21.10
N TYR A 41 13.13 -13.87 21.83
CA TYR A 41 12.98 -14.19 23.25
C TYR A 41 12.05 -15.39 23.50
N HIS A 42 11.04 -15.60 22.66
CA HIS A 42 10.13 -16.73 22.79
C HIS A 42 9.43 -17.10 21.48
N ASP A 43 9.36 -18.41 21.17
CA ASP A 43 8.78 -18.96 19.94
C ASP A 43 7.30 -18.59 19.68
N ILE A 44 6.52 -18.28 20.73
CA ILE A 44 5.12 -17.88 20.58
C ILE A 44 4.98 -16.65 19.67
N PHE A 45 5.95 -15.73 19.73
CA PHE A 45 5.94 -14.53 18.88
C PHE A 45 6.28 -14.85 17.43
N ALA A 46 7.04 -15.92 17.14
CA ALA A 46 7.23 -16.40 15.77
C ALA A 46 5.91 -16.94 15.21
N THR A 47 5.15 -17.70 16.01
CA THR A 47 3.81 -18.15 15.62
C THR A 47 2.86 -16.97 15.40
N LEU A 48 2.84 -15.99 16.31
CA LEU A 48 2.01 -14.79 16.17
C LEU A 48 2.38 -13.96 14.93
N ASN A 49 3.68 -13.85 14.61
CA ASN A 49 4.14 -13.23 13.36
C ASN A 49 3.60 -13.98 12.13
N SER A 50 3.71 -15.31 12.11
CA SER A 50 3.15 -16.14 11.03
C SER A 50 1.64 -15.98 10.89
N VAL A 51 0.89 -15.75 11.97
CA VAL A 51 -0.55 -15.48 11.92
C VAL A 51 -0.84 -14.16 11.19
N VAL A 52 -0.18 -13.06 11.57
CA VAL A 52 -0.45 -11.75 10.94
C VAL A 52 0.05 -11.69 9.50
N VAL A 53 1.14 -12.38 9.17
CA VAL A 53 1.62 -12.56 7.80
C VAL A 53 0.67 -13.45 6.99
N GLY A 54 0.13 -14.51 7.59
CA GLY A 54 -0.86 -15.38 6.96
C GLY A 54 -2.15 -14.65 6.58
N ILE A 55 -2.64 -13.75 7.45
CA ILE A 55 -3.76 -12.84 7.12
C ILE A 55 -3.41 -12.01 5.88
N GLN A 56 -2.20 -11.46 5.84
CA GLN A 56 -1.73 -10.64 4.73
C GLN A 56 -1.71 -11.39 3.39
N PHE A 57 -1.39 -12.69 3.34
CA PHE A 57 -1.47 -13.47 2.09
C PHE A 57 -2.88 -13.62 1.51
N THR A 58 -3.92 -13.41 2.33
CA THR A 58 -5.32 -13.47 1.90
C THR A 58 -5.87 -12.15 1.35
N VAL A 59 -5.05 -11.09 1.34
CA VAL A 59 -5.45 -9.75 0.86
C VAL A 59 -6.18 -9.79 -0.50
N PRO A 60 -5.71 -10.52 -1.54
CA PRO A 60 -6.45 -10.61 -2.80
C PRO A 60 -7.87 -11.14 -2.67
N VAL A 61 -8.07 -12.17 -1.83
CA VAL A 61 -9.40 -12.76 -1.57
C VAL A 61 -10.27 -11.73 -0.87
N ILE A 62 -9.76 -11.13 0.21
CA ILE A 62 -10.47 -10.13 1.01
C ILE A 62 -10.89 -8.95 0.14
N VAL A 63 -9.97 -8.43 -0.68
CA VAL A 63 -10.22 -7.32 -1.61
C VAL A 63 -11.29 -7.72 -2.63
N GLY A 64 -11.17 -8.89 -3.28
CA GLY A 64 -12.18 -9.34 -4.24
C GLY A 64 -13.57 -9.51 -3.62
N VAL A 65 -13.65 -10.09 -2.42
CA VAL A 65 -14.90 -10.23 -1.65
C VAL A 65 -15.51 -8.86 -1.34
N LEU A 66 -14.73 -7.93 -0.81
CA LEU A 66 -15.25 -6.62 -0.41
C LEU A 66 -15.63 -5.76 -1.62
N ILE A 67 -14.89 -5.86 -2.74
CA ILE A 67 -15.32 -5.27 -4.01
C ILE A 67 -16.69 -5.82 -4.41
N ALA A 68 -16.87 -7.15 -4.42
CA ALA A 68 -18.14 -7.76 -4.78
C ALA A 68 -19.30 -7.34 -3.87
N MET A 69 -19.04 -7.15 -2.57
CA MET A 69 -20.03 -6.63 -1.62
C MET A 69 -20.49 -5.21 -1.98
N GLN A 70 -19.62 -4.35 -2.52
CA GLN A 70 -20.03 -3.02 -3.01
C GLN A 70 -20.98 -3.06 -4.20
N PHE A 71 -21.00 -4.19 -4.93
CA PHE A 71 -21.95 -4.47 -6.00
C PHE A 71 -23.19 -5.24 -5.52
N LYS A 72 -23.35 -5.45 -4.22
CA LYS A 72 -24.46 -6.18 -3.59
C LYS A 72 -24.64 -7.59 -4.20
N LEU A 73 -23.52 -8.24 -4.53
CA LEU A 73 -23.52 -9.60 -5.04
C LEU A 73 -23.87 -10.60 -3.92
N ASN A 74 -24.53 -11.70 -4.29
CA ASN A 74 -24.92 -12.72 -3.32
C ASN A 74 -23.69 -13.52 -2.80
N PRO A 75 -23.80 -14.33 -1.73
CA PRO A 75 -22.64 -14.98 -1.12
C PRO A 75 -21.79 -15.81 -2.10
N LEU A 76 -22.42 -16.58 -2.99
CA LEU A 76 -21.71 -17.37 -4.00
C LEU A 76 -20.94 -16.46 -4.96
N GLN A 77 -21.62 -15.45 -5.52
CA GLN A 77 -21.01 -14.49 -6.45
C GLN A 77 -19.83 -13.78 -5.81
N THR A 78 -19.98 -13.35 -4.55
CA THR A 78 -18.96 -12.66 -3.78
C THR A 78 -17.71 -13.50 -3.57
N VAL A 79 -17.88 -14.76 -3.16
CA VAL A 79 -16.75 -15.68 -2.99
C VAL A 79 -16.07 -15.98 -4.34
N VAL A 80 -16.84 -16.10 -5.43
CA VAL A 80 -16.28 -16.31 -6.78
C VAL A 80 -15.39 -15.14 -7.23
N VAL A 81 -15.77 -13.88 -6.93
CA VAL A 81 -14.90 -12.73 -7.21
C VAL A 81 -13.63 -12.78 -6.36
N GLY A 82 -13.75 -13.14 -5.07
CA GLY A 82 -12.61 -13.31 -4.18
C GLY A 82 -11.60 -14.36 -4.67
N THR A 83 -12.09 -15.52 -5.10
CA THR A 83 -11.20 -16.58 -5.62
C THR A 83 -10.58 -16.21 -6.96
N ALA A 84 -11.33 -15.55 -7.85
CA ALA A 84 -10.77 -15.02 -9.10
C ALA A 84 -9.65 -14.01 -8.82
N ALA A 85 -9.88 -13.07 -7.91
CA ALA A 85 -8.91 -12.05 -7.51
C ALA A 85 -7.63 -12.68 -6.95
N PHE A 86 -7.74 -13.74 -6.14
CA PHE A 86 -6.59 -14.49 -5.65
C PHE A 86 -5.77 -15.14 -6.77
N VAL A 87 -6.43 -15.88 -7.67
CA VAL A 87 -5.77 -16.53 -8.80
C VAL A 87 -5.09 -15.52 -9.72
N GLY A 88 -5.77 -14.41 -10.04
CA GLY A 88 -5.21 -13.37 -10.91
C GLY A 88 -4.11 -12.55 -10.24
N SER A 89 -4.13 -12.36 -8.91
CA SER A 89 -3.16 -11.51 -8.21
C SER A 89 -1.71 -11.96 -8.32
N GLY A 90 -1.46 -13.26 -8.56
CA GLY A 90 -0.13 -13.84 -8.48
C GLY A 90 0.37 -14.06 -7.04
N ALA A 91 -0.48 -13.94 -6.03
CA ALA A 91 -0.15 -14.24 -4.62
C ALA A 91 0.16 -15.74 -4.38
N ALA A 92 -0.35 -16.61 -5.24
CA ALA A 92 0.06 -18.01 -5.35
C ALA A 92 0.67 -18.24 -6.72
N SER A 93 1.85 -18.85 -6.74
CA SER A 93 2.56 -19.20 -7.96
C SER A 93 2.89 -20.68 -7.97
N PHE A 94 2.85 -21.29 -9.15
CA PHE A 94 3.24 -22.67 -9.34
C PHE A 94 4.71 -22.71 -9.79
N GLN A 95 5.60 -23.08 -8.87
CA GLN A 95 7.04 -23.15 -9.10
C GLN A 95 7.51 -24.56 -8.75
N GLU A 96 8.32 -25.17 -9.63
CA GLU A 96 8.92 -26.50 -9.39
C GLU A 96 7.90 -27.59 -9.00
N ASN A 97 6.73 -27.59 -9.66
CA ASN A 97 5.58 -28.47 -9.37
C ASN A 97 4.93 -28.31 -7.98
N VAL A 98 5.22 -27.23 -7.27
CA VAL A 98 4.63 -26.92 -5.96
C VAL A 98 3.93 -25.56 -6.00
N TRP A 99 2.80 -25.46 -5.31
CA TRP A 99 2.16 -24.17 -5.06
C TRP A 99 2.86 -23.45 -3.93
N ILE A 100 3.38 -22.25 -4.22
CA ILE A 100 4.07 -21.39 -3.27
C ILE A 100 3.32 -20.07 -3.15
N LEU A 101 3.06 -19.64 -1.92
CA LEU A 101 2.57 -18.30 -1.63
C LEU A 101 3.74 -17.31 -1.69
N THR A 102 3.61 -16.28 -2.53
CA THR A 102 4.68 -15.32 -2.84
C THR A 102 4.45 -13.94 -2.21
N GLY A 103 3.37 -13.78 -1.44
CA GLY A 103 3.04 -12.53 -0.75
C GLY A 103 1.58 -12.13 -0.93
N ILE A 104 1.33 -10.83 -1.01
CA ILE A 104 -0.02 -10.25 -1.18
C ILE A 104 -0.50 -10.21 -2.63
N GLY A 105 0.33 -10.66 -3.59
CA GLY A 105 0.10 -10.49 -5.02
C GLY A 105 0.24 -9.04 -5.50
N ASP A 106 -0.01 -8.82 -6.79
CA ASP A 106 -0.08 -7.49 -7.39
C ASP A 106 -1.48 -6.90 -7.18
N LEU A 107 -1.56 -5.80 -6.44
CA LEU A 107 -2.84 -5.20 -6.09
C LEU A 107 -3.53 -4.54 -7.29
N ILE A 108 -2.79 -4.04 -8.27
CA ILE A 108 -3.35 -3.52 -9.53
C ILE A 108 -4.04 -4.68 -10.25
N ASN A 109 -3.34 -5.80 -10.42
CA ASN A 109 -3.90 -6.95 -11.12
C ASN A 109 -5.04 -7.62 -10.35
N THR A 110 -4.99 -7.59 -9.01
CA THR A 110 -6.09 -8.00 -8.14
C THR A 110 -7.35 -7.18 -8.42
N MET A 111 -7.24 -5.84 -8.47
CA MET A 111 -8.37 -4.96 -8.77
C MET A 111 -8.93 -5.20 -10.17
N ILE A 112 -8.07 -5.33 -11.17
CA ILE A 112 -8.48 -5.61 -12.56
C ILE A 112 -9.21 -6.95 -12.64
N THR A 113 -8.66 -7.99 -12.04
CA THR A 113 -9.26 -9.33 -12.05
C THR A 113 -10.62 -9.34 -11.35
N ALA A 114 -10.72 -8.70 -10.18
CA ALA A 114 -11.98 -8.57 -9.46
C ALA A 114 -13.01 -7.77 -10.26
N ALA A 115 -12.60 -6.68 -10.92
CA ALA A 115 -13.46 -5.88 -11.78
C ALA A 115 -14.03 -6.70 -12.95
N ILE A 116 -13.18 -7.49 -13.63
CA ILE A 116 -13.59 -8.39 -14.70
C ILE A 116 -14.58 -9.43 -14.19
N ALA A 117 -14.29 -10.07 -13.05
CA ALA A 117 -15.18 -11.05 -12.45
C ALA A 117 -16.55 -10.44 -12.10
N VAL A 118 -16.58 -9.25 -11.50
CA VAL A 118 -17.83 -8.51 -11.21
C VAL A 118 -18.61 -8.24 -12.50
N LEU A 119 -17.95 -7.72 -13.54
CA LEU A 119 -18.62 -7.44 -14.82
C LEU A 119 -19.23 -8.72 -15.40
N MET A 120 -18.47 -9.82 -15.43
CA MET A 120 -18.96 -11.11 -15.90
C MET A 120 -20.20 -11.56 -15.13
N ILE A 121 -20.18 -11.48 -13.79
CA ILE A 121 -21.34 -11.85 -12.96
C ILE A 121 -22.54 -10.97 -13.28
N LEU A 122 -22.36 -9.66 -13.41
CA LEU A 122 -23.44 -8.73 -13.72
C LEU A 122 -24.08 -9.01 -15.10
N PHE A 123 -23.30 -9.51 -16.07
CA PHE A 123 -23.82 -9.92 -17.38
C PHE A 123 -24.49 -11.30 -17.38
N ILE A 124 -24.05 -12.21 -16.50
CA ILE A 124 -24.38 -13.64 -16.57
C ILE A 124 -25.46 -14.07 -15.55
N LYS A 125 -25.57 -13.40 -14.39
CA LYS A 125 -26.34 -13.88 -13.23
C LYS A 125 -27.78 -14.33 -13.49
N ASP A 126 -28.46 -13.73 -14.47
CA ASP A 126 -29.86 -14.03 -14.79
C ASP A 126 -30.02 -15.15 -15.85
N ARG A 127 -28.91 -15.63 -16.44
CA ARG A 127 -28.89 -16.56 -17.57
C ARG A 127 -28.82 -18.03 -17.13
N PHE A 128 -28.17 -18.33 -16.01
CA PHE A 128 -27.83 -19.71 -15.62
C PHE A 128 -28.85 -20.42 -14.72
N LYS A 129 -29.82 -19.69 -14.14
CA LYS A 129 -30.89 -20.26 -13.30
C LYS A 129 -30.33 -21.27 -12.27
N SER A 130 -30.76 -22.53 -12.29
CA SER A 130 -30.32 -23.59 -11.36
C SER A 130 -28.85 -24.00 -11.54
N LEU A 131 -28.27 -23.79 -12.73
CA LEU A 131 -26.88 -24.13 -13.00
C LEU A 131 -25.89 -23.09 -12.48
N THR A 132 -26.37 -21.97 -11.92
CA THR A 132 -25.53 -20.88 -11.41
C THR A 132 -24.49 -21.38 -10.40
N ILE A 133 -24.83 -22.35 -9.55
CA ILE A 133 -23.92 -22.88 -8.54
C ILE A 133 -22.68 -23.58 -9.14
N ILE A 134 -22.83 -24.16 -10.33
CA ILE A 134 -21.76 -24.89 -11.03
C ILE A 134 -21.05 -23.99 -12.04
N LEU A 135 -21.82 -23.23 -12.83
CA LEU A 135 -21.28 -22.47 -13.96
C LEU A 135 -20.62 -21.16 -13.53
N LEU A 136 -21.04 -20.54 -12.43
CA LEU A 136 -20.50 -19.25 -12.02
C LEU A 136 -19.01 -19.32 -11.61
N PRO A 137 -18.57 -20.30 -10.78
CA PRO A 137 -17.15 -20.47 -10.49
C PRO A 137 -16.30 -20.77 -11.73
N ILE A 138 -16.83 -21.52 -12.70
CA ILE A 138 -16.10 -21.87 -13.95
C ILE A 138 -15.98 -20.66 -14.86
N THR A 139 -17.08 -19.92 -15.04
CA THR A 139 -17.13 -18.78 -15.95
C THR A 139 -16.55 -17.53 -15.30
N ALA A 140 -17.29 -16.90 -14.40
CA ALA A 140 -16.86 -15.65 -13.77
C ALA A 140 -15.62 -15.82 -12.89
N GLY A 141 -15.44 -16.97 -12.25
CA GLY A 141 -14.24 -17.27 -11.46
C GLY A 141 -13.05 -17.64 -12.35
N GLY A 142 -13.18 -18.75 -13.08
CA GLY A 142 -12.13 -19.33 -13.89
C GLY A 142 -11.67 -18.44 -15.04
N ILE A 143 -12.60 -17.87 -15.82
CA ILE A 143 -12.23 -17.02 -16.97
C ILE A 143 -11.64 -15.70 -16.49
N ALA A 144 -12.21 -15.06 -15.46
CA ALA A 144 -11.63 -13.83 -14.93
C ALA A 144 -10.24 -14.07 -14.33
N GLY A 145 -10.07 -15.15 -13.54
CA GLY A 145 -8.77 -15.56 -13.02
C GLY A 145 -7.75 -15.86 -14.12
N PHE A 146 -8.16 -16.54 -15.19
CA PHE A 146 -7.32 -16.81 -16.36
C PHE A 146 -6.89 -15.52 -17.07
N ILE A 147 -7.81 -14.58 -17.29
CA ILE A 147 -7.49 -13.26 -17.85
C ILE A 147 -6.52 -12.53 -16.91
N GLY A 148 -6.74 -12.59 -15.59
CA GLY A 148 -5.85 -12.03 -14.58
C GLY A 148 -4.42 -12.58 -14.71
N ILE A 149 -4.24 -13.89 -14.86
CA ILE A 149 -2.93 -14.51 -15.07
C ILE A 149 -2.27 -14.00 -16.36
N ILE A 150 -3.02 -13.87 -17.46
CA ILE A 150 -2.49 -13.33 -18.72
C ILE A 150 -2.04 -11.87 -18.55
N LEU A 151 -2.79 -11.06 -17.78
CA LEU A 151 -2.49 -9.64 -17.57
C LEU A 151 -1.33 -9.42 -16.59
N LEU A 152 -1.12 -10.33 -15.64
CA LEU A 152 -0.11 -10.21 -14.58
C LEU A 152 1.29 -9.80 -15.09
N PRO A 153 1.92 -10.48 -16.08
CA PRO A 153 3.24 -10.08 -16.56
C PRO A 153 3.27 -8.67 -17.15
N TYR A 154 2.19 -8.21 -17.78
CA TYR A 154 2.11 -6.85 -18.33
C TYR A 154 1.95 -5.81 -17.23
N VAL A 155 1.17 -6.11 -16.17
CA VAL A 155 1.05 -5.23 -15.01
C VAL A 155 2.38 -5.12 -14.27
N GLN A 156 3.14 -6.22 -14.17
CA GLN A 156 4.46 -6.23 -13.55
C GLN A 156 5.48 -5.33 -14.28
N LEU A 157 5.30 -5.04 -15.58
CA LEU A 157 6.14 -4.08 -16.31
C LEU A 157 6.07 -2.66 -15.71
N ILE A 158 4.95 -2.29 -15.05
CA ILE A 158 4.83 -1.01 -14.35
C ILE A 158 5.86 -0.96 -13.21
N THR A 159 5.89 -2.00 -12.38
CA THR A 159 6.82 -2.13 -11.26
C THR A 159 8.26 -2.15 -11.74
N THR A 160 8.56 -2.93 -12.77
CA THR A 160 9.91 -3.02 -13.35
C THR A 160 10.35 -1.69 -13.98
N GLY A 161 9.46 -1.01 -14.71
CA GLY A 161 9.75 0.30 -15.32
C GLY A 161 10.02 1.39 -14.29
N LEU A 162 9.23 1.44 -13.21
CA LEU A 162 9.47 2.34 -12.09
C LEU A 162 10.78 2.01 -11.37
N GLY A 163 11.10 0.71 -11.22
CA GLY A 163 12.40 0.27 -10.72
C GLY A 163 13.55 0.80 -11.56
N HIS A 164 13.50 0.66 -12.89
CA HIS A 164 14.52 1.20 -13.78
C HIS A 164 14.64 2.73 -13.68
N MET A 165 13.52 3.45 -13.60
CA MET A 165 13.52 4.90 -13.40
C MET A 165 14.21 5.28 -12.09
N ILE A 166 13.86 4.64 -10.97
CA ILE A 166 14.48 4.89 -9.66
C ILE A 166 15.97 4.55 -9.71
N ASN A 167 16.34 3.42 -10.30
CA ASN A 167 17.73 3.00 -10.42
C ASN A 167 18.54 4.02 -11.23
N SER A 168 17.94 4.66 -12.24
CA SER A 168 18.61 5.73 -12.99
C SER A 168 19.01 6.93 -12.11
N PHE A 169 18.23 7.25 -11.07
CA PHE A 169 18.53 8.35 -10.14
C PHE A 169 19.77 8.10 -9.29
N THR A 170 20.17 6.83 -9.11
CA THR A 170 21.37 6.47 -8.34
C THR A 170 22.67 6.95 -8.99
N ASN A 171 22.63 7.30 -10.28
CA ASN A 171 23.77 7.84 -11.02
C ASN A 171 23.92 9.37 -10.86
N LEU A 172 22.99 10.03 -10.14
CA LEU A 172 23.01 11.47 -9.93
C LEU A 172 23.88 11.84 -8.71
N GLN A 173 24.18 13.14 -8.57
CA GLN A 173 24.86 13.64 -7.38
C GLN A 173 24.04 13.35 -6.10
N PRO A 174 24.69 13.11 -4.94
CA PRO A 174 24.03 12.57 -3.74
C PRO A 174 22.77 13.32 -3.28
N LEU A 175 22.80 14.66 -3.30
CA LEU A 175 21.65 15.46 -2.89
C LEU A 175 20.46 15.32 -3.86
N LEU A 176 20.72 15.32 -5.17
CA LEU A 176 19.65 15.19 -6.16
C LEU A 176 19.10 13.76 -6.18
N MET A 177 19.99 12.76 -6.08
CA MET A 177 19.63 11.35 -5.96
C MET A 177 18.68 11.13 -4.77
N THR A 178 19.06 11.59 -3.57
CA THR A 178 18.28 11.40 -2.35
C THR A 178 16.90 12.03 -2.45
N ILE A 179 16.81 13.25 -2.98
CA ILE A 179 15.53 13.95 -3.18
C ILE A 179 14.61 13.18 -4.13
N LEU A 180 15.09 12.80 -5.32
CA LEU A 180 14.25 12.16 -6.33
C LEU A 180 13.79 10.76 -5.89
N ILE A 181 14.67 9.99 -5.25
CA ILE A 181 14.32 8.66 -4.72
C ILE A 181 13.31 8.79 -3.58
N ALA A 182 13.49 9.74 -2.66
CA ALA A 182 12.55 9.97 -1.57
C ALA A 182 11.17 10.37 -2.09
N ILE A 183 11.09 11.29 -3.06
CA ILE A 183 9.82 11.65 -3.71
C ILE A 183 9.16 10.41 -4.33
N ALA A 184 9.91 9.65 -5.12
CA ALA A 184 9.38 8.47 -5.80
C ALA A 184 8.79 7.46 -4.80
N PHE A 185 9.56 7.05 -3.79
CA PHE A 185 9.11 6.09 -2.79
C PHE A 185 7.97 6.63 -1.91
N SER A 186 7.96 7.93 -1.61
CA SER A 186 6.88 8.58 -0.85
C SER A 186 5.52 8.51 -1.56
N ILE A 187 5.50 8.62 -2.89
CA ILE A 187 4.28 8.55 -3.69
C ILE A 187 3.91 7.08 -3.93
N ILE A 188 4.90 6.23 -4.24
CA ILE A 188 4.68 4.82 -4.55
C ILE A 188 4.10 4.05 -3.36
N ILE A 189 4.51 4.34 -2.11
CA ILE A 189 3.99 3.61 -0.94
C ILE A 189 2.47 3.78 -0.78
N VAL A 190 1.93 4.92 -1.17
CA VAL A 190 0.48 5.21 -1.13
C VAL A 190 -0.22 4.67 -2.39
N SER A 191 0.51 4.28 -3.42
CA SER A 191 -0.02 3.70 -4.66
C SER A 191 -0.29 2.18 -4.50
N PRO A 192 -0.99 1.54 -5.46
CA PRO A 192 -1.18 0.08 -5.46
C PRO A 192 0.11 -0.72 -5.67
N ILE A 193 1.24 -0.07 -5.93
CA ILE A 193 2.53 -0.70 -6.24
C ILE A 193 3.31 -1.00 -4.96
N SER A 194 4.06 -2.11 -4.94
CA SER A 194 4.88 -2.50 -3.78
C SER A 194 6.26 -1.83 -3.80
N THR A 195 6.51 -0.95 -2.82
CA THR A 195 7.83 -0.32 -2.61
C THR A 195 8.91 -1.33 -2.26
N VAL A 196 8.57 -2.33 -1.42
CA VAL A 196 9.49 -3.41 -1.04
C VAL A 196 9.87 -4.24 -2.27
N ALA A 197 8.91 -4.57 -3.13
CA ALA A 197 9.19 -5.31 -4.35
C ALA A 197 10.13 -4.54 -5.29
N ILE A 198 9.92 -3.23 -5.46
CA ILE A 198 10.83 -2.38 -6.25
C ILE A 198 12.22 -2.35 -5.62
N ALA A 199 12.32 -2.08 -4.32
CA ALA A 199 13.61 -1.99 -3.63
C ALA A 199 14.43 -3.27 -3.75
N MET A 200 13.79 -4.43 -3.56
CA MET A 200 14.41 -5.74 -3.73
C MET A 200 14.80 -6.02 -5.18
N ALA A 201 13.92 -5.71 -6.14
CA ALA A 201 14.16 -5.98 -7.56
C ALA A 201 15.36 -5.22 -8.13
N ILE A 202 15.56 -3.97 -7.69
CA ILE A 202 16.70 -3.15 -8.13
C ILE A 202 17.92 -3.26 -7.22
N GLY A 203 17.81 -3.94 -6.08
CA GLY A 203 18.89 -4.06 -5.09
C GLY A 203 19.34 -2.71 -4.52
N ILE A 204 18.42 -1.75 -4.33
CA ILE A 204 18.77 -0.41 -3.84
C ILE A 204 19.42 -0.49 -2.46
N SER A 205 20.57 0.17 -2.27
CA SER A 205 21.37 0.04 -1.05
C SER A 205 22.08 1.35 -0.68
N GLY A 206 22.68 1.38 0.52
CA GLY A 206 23.44 2.53 1.01
C GLY A 206 22.56 3.77 1.16
N ILE A 207 23.08 4.94 0.77
CA ILE A 207 22.36 6.22 0.87
C ILE A 207 21.08 6.23 0.03
N ALA A 208 21.07 5.55 -1.12
CA ALA A 208 19.88 5.46 -1.98
C ALA A 208 18.74 4.71 -1.26
N ALA A 209 19.04 3.60 -0.58
CA ALA A 209 18.05 2.88 0.23
C ALA A 209 17.60 3.71 1.44
N GLY A 210 18.52 4.42 2.08
CA GLY A 210 18.19 5.36 3.15
C GLY A 210 17.23 6.46 2.68
N ALA A 211 17.45 7.02 1.50
CA ALA A 211 16.57 8.02 0.90
C ALA A 211 15.16 7.48 0.61
N ALA A 212 15.06 6.27 0.04
CA ALA A 212 13.78 5.60 -0.19
C ALA A 212 12.98 5.44 1.12
N ASN A 213 13.67 4.96 2.15
CA ASN A 213 13.13 4.77 3.49
C ASN A 213 12.60 6.08 4.09
N ILE A 214 13.39 7.14 3.98
CA ILE A 214 13.04 8.47 4.46
C ILE A 214 11.86 9.08 3.67
N GLY A 215 11.78 8.82 2.37
CA GLY A 215 10.62 9.20 1.56
C GLY A 215 9.33 8.57 2.08
N ILE A 216 9.37 7.28 2.44
CA ILE A 216 8.21 6.59 3.02
C ILE A 216 7.86 7.17 4.41
N ALA A 217 8.85 7.44 5.25
CA ALA A 217 8.63 8.13 6.53
C ALA A 217 7.95 9.49 6.35
N ALA A 218 8.40 10.29 5.37
CA ALA A 218 7.78 11.57 5.03
C ALA A 218 6.33 11.41 4.57
N ALA A 219 6.03 10.40 3.74
CA ALA A 219 4.66 10.09 3.33
C ALA A 219 3.77 9.72 4.52
N ALA A 220 4.25 8.86 5.41
CA ALA A 220 3.54 8.45 6.61
C ALA A 220 3.19 9.67 7.49
N CYS A 221 4.17 10.53 7.79
CA CYS A 221 3.94 11.76 8.56
C CYS A 221 2.93 12.69 7.89
N MET A 222 3.07 12.92 6.57
CA MET A 222 2.15 13.77 5.82
C MET A 222 0.73 13.21 5.82
N LEU A 223 0.56 11.91 5.63
CA LEU A 223 -0.75 11.27 5.70
C LEU A 223 -1.34 11.33 7.10
N VAL A 224 -0.55 11.14 8.17
CA VAL A 224 -1.02 11.31 9.55
C VAL A 224 -1.54 12.74 9.78
N ILE A 225 -0.77 13.75 9.40
CA ILE A 225 -1.18 15.16 9.52
C ILE A 225 -2.44 15.45 8.70
N GLY A 226 -2.53 14.94 7.48
CA GLY A 226 -3.69 15.12 6.61
C GLY A 226 -4.94 14.42 7.14
N THR A 227 -4.80 13.27 7.78
CA THR A 227 -5.93 12.44 8.22
C THR A 227 -6.43 12.78 9.62
N VAL A 228 -5.58 13.29 10.53
CA VAL A 228 -5.90 13.43 11.96
C VAL A 228 -7.08 14.35 12.28
N ARG A 229 -7.39 15.32 11.40
CA ARG A 229 -8.49 16.27 11.61
C ARG A 229 -9.78 15.93 10.87
N VAL A 230 -9.72 14.99 9.93
CA VAL A 230 -10.85 14.68 9.02
C VAL A 230 -11.34 13.24 9.14
N ASN A 231 -10.70 12.44 10.00
CA ASN A 231 -11.07 11.04 10.27
C ASN A 231 -11.10 10.75 11.76
N ASN A 232 -11.75 9.64 12.13
CA ASN A 232 -11.62 9.05 13.46
C ASN A 232 -10.17 8.63 13.75
N SER A 233 -9.79 8.59 15.03
CA SER A 233 -8.41 8.33 15.48
C SER A 233 -7.82 7.01 14.99
N GLY A 234 -8.64 6.02 14.63
CA GLY A 234 -8.18 4.74 14.08
C GLY A 234 -7.39 4.89 12.76
N VAL A 235 -7.82 5.79 11.86
CA VAL A 235 -7.16 6.01 10.57
C VAL A 235 -5.74 6.59 10.72
N PRO A 236 -5.53 7.75 11.38
CA PRO A 236 -4.18 8.30 11.56
C PRO A 236 -3.28 7.36 12.36
N ILE A 237 -3.80 6.60 13.34
CA ILE A 237 -3.01 5.60 14.07
C ILE A 237 -2.56 4.47 13.15
N ALA A 238 -3.47 3.90 12.34
CA ALA A 238 -3.11 2.83 11.41
C ALA A 238 -2.08 3.30 10.38
N VAL A 239 -2.26 4.50 9.81
CA VAL A 239 -1.31 5.13 8.88
C VAL A 239 0.05 5.34 9.55
N PHE A 240 0.07 5.87 10.78
CA PHE A 240 1.30 6.06 11.55
C PHE A 240 2.02 4.73 11.78
N LEU A 241 1.29 3.66 12.02
CA LEU A 241 1.86 2.33 12.24
C LEU A 241 2.22 1.60 10.92
N GLY A 242 2.14 2.27 9.78
CA GLY A 242 2.62 1.74 8.50
C GLY A 242 1.54 1.32 7.50
N ALA A 243 0.26 1.45 7.84
CA ALA A 243 -0.84 1.11 6.95
C ALA A 243 -1.15 2.22 5.91
N MET A 244 -0.13 2.91 5.39
CA MET A 244 -0.27 4.01 4.42
C MET A 244 -1.05 3.61 3.16
N LYS A 245 -0.96 2.34 2.74
CA LYS A 245 -1.72 1.78 1.61
C LYS A 245 -3.24 1.91 1.78
N MET A 246 -3.75 2.08 3.00
CA MET A 246 -5.17 2.38 3.22
C MET A 246 -5.62 3.66 2.51
N MET A 247 -4.71 4.62 2.31
CA MET A 247 -4.98 5.89 1.63
C MET A 247 -4.82 5.80 0.10
N MET A 248 -4.56 4.61 -0.45
CA MET A 248 -4.44 4.40 -1.90
C MET A 248 -5.70 4.82 -2.68
N PRO A 249 -6.92 4.43 -2.25
CA PRO A 249 -8.15 4.91 -2.89
C PRO A 249 -8.26 6.44 -2.93
N ASN A 250 -7.85 7.12 -1.85
CA ASN A 250 -7.83 8.57 -1.76
C ASN A 250 -6.88 9.20 -2.79
N LEU A 251 -5.67 8.64 -2.93
CA LEU A 251 -4.70 9.10 -3.91
C LEU A 251 -5.21 8.91 -5.35
N LEU A 252 -5.83 7.77 -5.65
CA LEU A 252 -6.36 7.49 -6.99
C LEU A 252 -7.56 8.39 -7.33
N LYS A 253 -8.41 8.71 -6.35
CA LYS A 253 -9.55 9.63 -6.50
C LYS A 253 -9.09 11.09 -6.58
N ASN A 254 -8.06 11.47 -5.80
CA ASN A 254 -7.54 12.83 -5.69
C ASN A 254 -6.00 12.84 -5.81
N PRO A 255 -5.45 12.81 -7.04
CA PRO A 255 -3.99 12.78 -7.26
C PRO A 255 -3.23 13.96 -6.66
N ILE A 256 -3.91 15.07 -6.37
CA ILE A 256 -3.33 16.25 -5.71
C ILE A 256 -2.70 15.92 -4.35
N ILE A 257 -3.11 14.83 -3.68
CA ILE A 257 -2.50 14.32 -2.44
C ILE A 257 -1.00 14.01 -2.62
N ALA A 258 -0.55 13.67 -3.83
CA ALA A 258 0.86 13.42 -4.12
C ALA A 258 1.73 14.68 -3.91
N VAL A 259 1.19 15.88 -4.10
CA VAL A 259 1.94 17.14 -3.99
C VAL A 259 2.46 17.39 -2.57
N PRO A 260 1.61 17.46 -1.52
CA PRO A 260 2.11 17.66 -0.15
C PRO A 260 3.00 16.50 0.33
N ILE A 261 2.77 15.27 -0.14
CA ILE A 261 3.62 14.12 0.15
C ILE A 261 5.03 14.31 -0.44
N GLY A 262 5.11 14.63 -1.74
CA GLY A 262 6.39 14.85 -2.42
C GLY A 262 7.15 16.05 -1.86
N LEU A 263 6.46 17.15 -1.54
CA LEU A 263 7.09 18.31 -0.90
C LEU A 263 7.67 17.96 0.48
N THR A 264 6.97 17.14 1.27
CA THR A 264 7.45 16.69 2.58
C THR A 264 8.65 15.77 2.43
N ALA A 265 8.65 14.92 1.39
CA ALA A 265 9.77 14.06 1.05
C ALA A 265 11.02 14.87 0.65
N ILE A 266 10.88 15.98 -0.09
CA ILE A 266 12.00 16.86 -0.45
C ILE A 266 12.72 17.37 0.82
N VAL A 267 11.97 17.98 1.74
CA VAL A 267 12.55 18.56 2.96
C VAL A 267 13.25 17.50 3.80
N THR A 268 12.62 16.34 3.96
CA THR A 268 13.19 15.25 4.74
C THR A 268 14.41 14.61 4.06
N ALA A 269 14.39 14.48 2.73
CA ALA A 269 15.50 13.92 1.96
C ALA A 269 16.76 14.78 2.05
N VAL A 270 16.62 16.11 2.05
CA VAL A 270 17.75 17.02 2.28
C VAL A 270 18.39 16.74 3.64
N ALA A 271 17.59 16.62 4.70
CA ALA A 271 18.11 16.28 6.02
C ALA A 271 18.81 14.92 6.03
N ALA A 272 18.18 13.89 5.46
CA ALA A 272 18.77 12.55 5.37
C ALA A 272 20.09 12.51 4.57
N SER A 273 20.20 13.31 3.52
CA SER A 273 21.43 13.45 2.74
C SER A 273 22.55 14.09 3.55
N LEU A 274 22.24 15.06 4.42
CA LEU A 274 23.23 15.73 5.27
C LEU A 274 23.76 14.80 6.37
N PHE A 275 22.90 13.95 6.92
CA PHE A 275 23.27 12.96 7.94
C PHE A 275 23.76 11.63 7.37
N GLY A 276 23.77 11.47 6.04
CA GLY A 276 24.25 10.25 5.37
C GLY A 276 23.47 9.00 5.75
N ILE A 277 22.15 9.09 5.90
CA ILE A 277 21.31 7.95 6.30
C ILE A 277 21.40 6.84 5.23
N GLN A 278 21.75 5.64 5.66
CA GLN A 278 21.88 4.46 4.80
C GLN A 278 20.81 3.41 5.08
N GLY A 279 20.64 2.48 4.15
CA GLY A 279 19.76 1.33 4.33
C GLY A 279 20.11 0.15 3.44
N THR A 280 19.24 -0.86 3.47
CA THR A 280 19.34 -2.08 2.65
C THR A 280 18.08 -2.23 1.78
N PRO A 281 18.10 -3.11 0.75
CA PRO A 281 16.92 -3.38 -0.06
C PRO A 281 15.69 -3.77 0.78
N GLU A 282 15.91 -4.51 1.86
CA GLU A 282 14.85 -4.98 2.76
C GLU A 282 14.25 -3.85 3.62
N SER A 283 15.01 -2.79 3.93
CA SER A 283 14.52 -1.69 4.77
C SER A 283 13.95 -0.52 3.97
N ALA A 284 14.39 -0.33 2.72
CA ALA A 284 14.03 0.80 1.86
C ALA A 284 12.50 0.94 1.63
N GLY A 285 11.77 -0.17 1.69
CA GLY A 285 10.33 -0.22 1.43
C GLY A 285 9.41 0.03 2.63
N PHE A 286 9.94 0.29 3.84
CA PHE A 286 9.15 0.28 5.08
C PHE A 286 8.98 1.65 5.77
N GLY A 287 9.88 2.61 5.55
CA GLY A 287 9.88 3.83 6.36
C GLY A 287 10.19 3.54 7.83
N TYR A 288 9.56 4.30 8.73
CA TYR A 288 9.60 4.00 10.17
C TYR A 288 8.56 2.96 10.61
N SER A 289 7.83 2.32 9.69
CA SER A 289 6.87 1.26 10.03
C SER A 289 7.58 0.14 10.76
N GLY A 290 7.09 -0.26 11.94
CA GLY A 290 7.76 -1.24 12.80
C GLY A 290 9.16 -0.82 13.29
N LEU A 291 9.55 0.45 13.10
CA LEU A 291 10.92 0.96 13.29
C LEU A 291 11.97 0.27 12.40
N VAL A 292 11.56 -0.45 11.35
CA VAL A 292 12.48 -1.15 10.43
C VAL A 292 13.54 -0.21 9.89
N GLY A 293 13.12 0.98 9.43
CA GLY A 293 14.04 1.94 8.86
C GLY A 293 15.04 2.53 9.84
N PRO A 294 14.61 3.15 10.95
CA PRO A 294 15.52 3.64 11.97
C PRO A 294 16.48 2.57 12.51
N ILE A 295 15.99 1.36 12.78
CA ILE A 295 16.82 0.25 13.30
C ILE A 295 17.85 -0.19 12.26
N ASN A 296 17.48 -0.28 10.99
CA ASN A 296 18.40 -0.65 9.92
C ASN A 296 19.45 0.45 9.69
N ALA A 297 19.03 1.72 9.64
CA ALA A 297 19.93 2.86 9.48
C ALA A 297 20.96 2.94 10.61
N PHE A 298 20.56 2.67 11.87
CA PHE A 298 21.45 2.68 13.03
C PHE A 298 22.68 1.76 12.85
N LYS A 299 22.53 0.63 12.13
CA LYS A 299 23.62 -0.33 11.89
C LYS A 299 24.77 0.25 11.06
N PHE A 300 24.52 1.33 10.32
CA PHE A 300 25.48 1.99 9.44
C PHE A 300 26.01 3.31 10.03
N MET A 301 25.64 3.63 11.27
CA MET A 301 26.06 4.86 11.94
C MET A 301 27.19 4.60 12.93
N ASP A 302 28.32 5.27 12.71
CA ASP A 302 29.44 5.24 13.64
C ASP A 302 29.28 6.27 14.76
N GLY A 303 30.05 6.12 15.84
CA GLY A 303 30.11 7.10 16.93
C GLY A 303 29.20 6.79 18.13
N SER A 304 28.82 7.82 18.87
CA SER A 304 28.07 7.68 20.13
C SER A 304 26.63 7.23 19.87
N VAL A 305 26.21 6.18 20.58
CA VAL A 305 24.83 5.66 20.53
C VAL A 305 23.80 6.77 20.79
N LEU A 306 24.04 7.63 21.78
CA LEU A 306 23.11 8.71 22.13
C LEU A 306 22.98 9.74 21.00
N LEU A 307 24.08 10.07 20.33
CA LEU A 307 24.09 10.98 19.19
C LEU A 307 23.32 10.37 18.02
N ASN A 308 23.56 9.09 17.72
CA ASN A 308 22.91 8.39 16.61
C ASN A 308 21.41 8.24 16.84
N LEU A 309 20.98 7.92 18.07
CA LEU A 309 19.55 7.94 18.43
C LEU A 309 18.94 9.33 18.28
N GLY A 310 19.66 10.39 18.66
CA GLY A 310 19.23 11.78 18.46
C GLY A 310 19.03 12.14 16.98
N ILE A 311 19.98 11.75 16.11
CA ILE A 311 19.90 11.94 14.66
C ILE A 311 18.72 11.15 14.07
N LEU A 312 18.54 9.89 14.46
CA LEU A 312 17.43 9.07 13.96
C LEU A 312 16.07 9.63 14.38
N LEU A 313 15.93 10.08 15.64
CA LEU A 313 14.72 10.74 16.11
C LEU A 313 14.44 12.01 15.29
N LEU A 314 15.49 12.78 15.02
CA LEU A 314 15.40 14.03 14.27
C LEU A 314 14.98 13.78 12.81
N VAL A 315 15.59 12.82 12.13
CA VAL A 315 15.40 12.58 10.69
C VAL A 315 14.15 11.73 10.38
N TYR A 316 13.77 10.78 11.23
CA TYR A 316 12.59 9.92 11.00
C TYR A 316 11.29 10.46 11.61
N PHE A 317 11.36 11.34 12.61
CA PHE A 317 10.16 11.83 13.30
C PHE A 317 10.07 13.36 13.30
N ILE A 318 11.05 14.06 13.90
CA ILE A 318 10.91 15.51 14.15
C ILE A 318 10.81 16.30 12.83
N ILE A 319 11.78 16.15 11.93
CA ILE A 319 11.79 16.86 10.64
C ILE A 319 10.58 16.47 9.79
N PRO A 320 10.27 15.17 9.57
CA PRO A 320 9.08 14.76 8.81
C PRO A 320 7.78 15.35 9.33
N PHE A 321 7.53 15.32 10.64
CA PHE A 321 6.28 15.84 11.21
C PHE A 321 6.17 17.36 11.11
N ILE A 322 7.27 18.07 11.38
CA ILE A 322 7.29 19.53 11.24
C ILE A 322 7.08 19.92 9.77
N ALA A 323 7.82 19.28 8.85
CA ALA A 323 7.69 19.52 7.42
C ALA A 323 6.26 19.23 6.94
N ALA A 324 5.70 18.06 7.30
CA ALA A 324 4.33 17.68 6.98
C ALA A 324 3.32 18.71 7.48
N TYR A 325 3.44 19.17 8.73
CA TYR A 325 2.54 20.16 9.31
C TYR A 325 2.60 21.51 8.58
N LEU A 326 3.82 22.02 8.32
CA LEU A 326 4.01 23.28 7.63
C LEU A 326 3.51 23.22 6.18
N ILE A 327 3.85 22.15 5.46
CA ILE A 327 3.44 21.93 4.07
C ILE A 327 1.93 21.72 3.97
N HIS A 328 1.32 20.95 4.86
CA HIS A 328 -0.13 20.77 4.88
C HIS A 328 -0.85 22.12 5.06
N ASN A 329 -0.42 22.94 6.01
CA ASN A 329 -0.97 24.27 6.22
C ASN A 329 -0.73 25.20 5.04
N LEU A 330 0.46 25.15 4.42
CA LEU A 330 0.78 25.92 3.22
C LEU A 330 -0.16 25.55 2.06
N CYS A 331 -0.30 24.26 1.77
CA CYS A 331 -1.14 23.77 0.68
C CYS A 331 -2.63 24.05 0.91
N THR A 332 -3.13 23.96 2.14
CA THR A 332 -4.56 24.12 2.44
C THR A 332 -4.97 25.57 2.72
N LYS A 333 -4.21 26.32 3.52
CA LYS A 333 -4.61 27.66 3.99
C LYS A 333 -4.09 28.78 3.10
N VAL A 334 -2.86 28.66 2.61
CA VAL A 334 -2.19 29.74 1.86
C VAL A 334 -2.43 29.57 0.36
N LEU A 335 -2.03 28.41 -0.19
CA LEU A 335 -2.12 28.13 -1.62
C LEU A 335 -3.50 27.61 -2.03
N LYS A 336 -4.30 27.10 -1.09
CA LYS A 336 -5.64 26.54 -1.31
C LYS A 336 -5.68 25.50 -2.45
N LEU A 337 -4.66 24.65 -2.53
CA LEU A 337 -4.51 23.66 -3.60
C LEU A 337 -5.55 22.53 -3.51
N TYR A 338 -6.01 22.22 -2.30
CA TYR A 338 -7.01 21.19 -2.06
C TYR A 338 -7.77 21.46 -0.75
N ASP A 339 -8.95 20.87 -0.63
CA ASP A 339 -9.72 20.82 0.61
C ASP A 339 -9.24 19.64 1.50
N PRO A 340 -9.10 19.80 2.82
CA PRO A 340 -8.67 18.71 3.70
C PRO A 340 -9.49 17.41 3.60
N SER A 341 -10.74 17.48 3.14
CA SER A 341 -11.59 16.31 2.87
C SER A 341 -11.00 15.30 1.88
N VAL A 342 -10.01 15.67 1.05
CA VAL A 342 -9.31 14.71 0.19
C VAL A 342 -8.62 13.60 0.99
N PHE A 343 -8.28 13.85 2.27
CA PHE A 343 -7.72 12.87 3.20
C PHE A 343 -8.79 12.11 4.01
N LYS A 344 -10.08 12.34 3.78
CA LYS A 344 -11.15 11.58 4.45
C LYS A 344 -11.22 10.16 3.87
N PHE A 345 -11.09 9.15 4.72
CA PHE A 345 -10.99 7.76 4.33
C PHE A 345 -12.28 7.29 3.64
N ILE A 346 -12.15 6.80 2.40
CA ILE A 346 -13.28 6.55 1.49
C ILE A 346 -14.27 5.50 2.04
N ALA A 347 -13.83 4.54 2.86
CA ALA A 347 -14.73 3.53 3.38
C ALA A 347 -15.76 4.07 4.41
N GLU A 348 -15.53 5.25 5.00
CA GLU A 348 -16.49 5.86 5.92
C GLU A 348 -17.71 6.47 5.19
N GLU A 349 -17.62 6.75 3.88
CA GLU A 349 -18.72 7.40 3.12
C GLU A 349 -19.90 6.45 2.85
N GLU A 350 -19.68 5.16 2.65
CA GLU A 350 -20.75 4.22 2.25
C GLU A 350 -21.44 3.50 3.42
N SER A 351 -20.94 3.66 4.64
CA SER A 351 -21.66 3.24 5.87
C SER A 351 -22.63 4.31 6.40
N GLY A 352 -22.61 5.50 5.78
CA GLY A 352 -23.38 6.68 6.15
C GLY A 352 -24.74 6.83 5.48
N ASP A 353 -25.13 5.94 4.55
CA ASP A 353 -26.51 5.82 4.08
C ASP A 353 -27.34 5.10 5.16
N LYS A 354 -27.38 5.71 6.35
CA LYS A 354 -28.34 5.39 7.39
C LYS A 354 -29.64 6.05 6.97
N ASN A 355 -30.65 5.21 6.80
CA ASN A 355 -32.06 5.53 6.90
C ASN A 355 -32.29 6.77 7.78
N ASP A 356 -32.82 7.82 7.18
CA ASP A 356 -33.86 8.66 7.77
C ASP A 356 -34.95 8.87 6.71
#